data_AF-A0A1N7ILN4-F1
#
_entry.id   AF-A0A1N7ILN4-F1
#
_cell.length_a   1.000
_cell.length_b   1.000
_cell.length_c   1.000
_cell.angle_alpha   90.00
_cell.angle_beta   90.00
_cell.angle_gamma   90.00
#
_symmetry.space_group_name_H-M   'P 1'
#
loop_
_entity.id
_entity.type
_entity.pdbx_description
1 polymer ?
#
loop_
_entity_poly.entity_id
_entity_poly.type
_entity_poly.pdbx_seq_one_letter_code
_entity_poly.pdbx_strand_id
1 'polypeptide(L)'
;MDRQIQKLQKLVKLHINQSKADLVNTYGRPCKYSDNEIWFYHEYRWGIFRDEITFIFQKNVVVDIMISQYIFWKEYKNIFYYESKNPEYKIIKF
;
A
#
# COMPACT_ATOMS: atom_id res chain seq x y z
N MET A 1 1.56 -7.26 18.01
CA MET A 1 1.89 -6.34 16.89
C MET A 1 0.66 -6.20 16.00
N ASP A 2 0.30 -4.99 15.58
CA ASP A 2 -0.92 -4.73 14.78
C ASP A 2 -0.87 -5.56 13.48
N ARG A 3 -1.95 -6.30 13.17
CA ARG A 3 -2.03 -7.15 11.96
C ARG A 3 -1.78 -6.36 10.68
N GLN A 4 -2.12 -5.08 10.68
CA GLN A 4 -1.89 -4.21 9.53
C GLN A 4 -0.43 -3.81 9.36
N ILE A 5 0.26 -3.60 10.48
CA ILE A 5 1.70 -3.36 10.47
C ILE A 5 2.42 -4.61 9.95
N GLN A 6 1.99 -5.81 10.36
CA GLN A 6 2.54 -7.06 9.84
C GLN A 6 2.26 -7.26 8.34
N LYS A 7 1.05 -6.89 7.88
CA LYS A 7 0.70 -6.91 6.46
C LYS A 7 1.61 -5.96 5.67
N LEU A 8 1.76 -4.72 6.12
CA LEU A 8 2.62 -3.73 5.48
C LEU A 8 4.08 -4.20 5.45
N GLN A 9 4.62 -4.72 6.56
CA GLN A 9 5.96 -5.30 6.60
C GLN A 9 6.18 -6.38 5.54
N LYS A 10 5.20 -7.28 5.39
CA LYS A 10 5.27 -8.34 4.39
C LYS A 10 5.29 -7.75 2.98
N LEU A 11 4.44 -6.76 2.71
CA LEU A 11 4.41 -6.06 1.41
C LEU A 11 5.74 -5.37 1.12
N VAL A 12 6.28 -4.61 2.08
CA VAL A 12 7.58 -3.93 1.96
C VAL A 12 8.69 -4.93 1.65
N LYS A 13 8.77 -6.02 2.41
CA LYS A 13 9.78 -7.06 2.20
C LYS A 13 9.67 -7.74 0.84
N LEU A 14 8.45 -7.90 0.30
CA LEU A 14 8.22 -8.62 -0.95
C LEU A 14 8.38 -7.72 -2.18
N HIS A 15 7.96 -6.45 -2.09
CA HIS A 15 7.74 -5.61 -3.26
C HIS A 15 8.69 -4.41 -3.38
N ILE A 16 9.44 -4.04 -2.34
CA ILE A 16 10.46 -3.00 -2.49
C ILE A 16 11.47 -3.38 -3.58
N ASN A 17 11.84 -2.40 -4.40
CA ASN A 17 12.69 -2.54 -5.58
C ASN A 17 12.11 -3.42 -6.70
N GLN A 18 10.90 -3.96 -6.58
CA GLN A 18 10.27 -4.65 -7.70
C GLN A 18 9.90 -3.67 -8.80
N SER A 19 9.94 -4.15 -10.04
CA SER A 19 9.51 -3.36 -11.19
C SER A 19 7.99 -3.29 -11.26
N LYS A 20 7.47 -2.27 -11.97
CA LYS A 20 6.05 -2.21 -12.32
C LYS A 20 5.55 -3.47 -13.03
N ALA A 21 6.36 -4.08 -13.89
CA ALA A 21 5.97 -5.27 -14.65
C ALA A 21 5.75 -6.48 -13.72
N ASP A 22 6.64 -6.68 -12.74
CA ASP A 22 6.52 -7.76 -11.75
C ASP A 22 5.26 -7.59 -10.88
N LEU A 23 4.97 -6.33 -10.55
CA LEU A 23 3.77 -5.96 -9.79
C LEU A 23 2.50 -6.26 -10.58
N VAL A 24 2.46 -5.93 -11.89
CA VAL A 24 1.32 -6.28 -12.76
C VAL A 24 1.17 -7.79 -12.90
N ASN A 25 2.28 -8.54 -13.00
CA ASN A 25 2.22 -9.99 -13.06
C ASN A 25 1.64 -10.61 -11.78
N THR A 26 1.88 -9.98 -10.63
CA THR A 26 1.43 -10.47 -9.32
C THR A 26 0.00 -10.04 -8.97
N TYR A 27 -0.35 -8.78 -9.23
CA TYR A 27 -1.61 -8.16 -8.79
C TYR A 27 -2.59 -7.85 -9.93
N GLY A 28 -2.18 -8.01 -11.18
CA GLY A 28 -2.96 -7.58 -12.34
C GLY A 28 -2.85 -6.08 -12.60
N ARG A 29 -3.85 -5.51 -13.28
CA ARG A 29 -3.85 -4.08 -13.62
C ARG A 29 -4.20 -3.24 -12.39
N PRO A 30 -3.51 -2.10 -12.19
CA PRO A 30 -3.83 -1.19 -11.09
C PRO A 30 -5.18 -0.50 -11.32
N CYS A 31 -5.75 0.09 -10.26
CA CYS A 31 -7.01 0.82 -10.35
C CYS A 31 -6.92 2.01 -11.33
N LYS A 32 -8.07 2.39 -11.91
CA LYS A 32 -8.16 3.46 -12.94
C LYS A 32 -7.68 4.85 -12.49
N TYR A 33 -7.57 5.09 -11.19
CA TYR A 33 -7.09 6.35 -10.63
C TYR A 33 -5.57 6.38 -10.43
N SER A 34 -4.88 5.30 -10.79
CA SER A 34 -3.43 5.19 -10.73
C SER A 34 -2.77 6.02 -11.83
N ASP A 35 -1.56 6.49 -11.56
CA ASP A 35 -0.77 7.27 -12.50
C ASP A 35 0.62 6.64 -12.75
N ASN A 36 1.58 7.43 -13.25
CA ASN A 36 2.92 6.96 -13.54
C ASN A 36 3.82 6.80 -12.30
N GLU A 37 3.42 7.31 -11.14
CA GLU A 37 4.23 7.30 -9.92
C GLU A 37 3.53 6.59 -8.77
N ILE A 38 2.21 6.44 -8.83
CA ILE A 38 1.39 5.91 -7.74
C ILE A 38 0.36 4.94 -8.31
N TRP A 39 0.41 3.69 -7.85
CA TRP A 39 -0.59 2.68 -8.19
C TRP A 39 -1.41 2.25 -6.98
N PHE A 40 -2.71 2.13 -7.20
CA PHE A 40 -3.67 1.71 -6.18
C PHE A 40 -4.21 0.32 -6.49
N TYR A 41 -4.31 -0.52 -5.45
CA TYR A 41 -4.95 -1.83 -5.50
C TYR A 41 -5.96 -1.96 -4.36
N HIS A 42 -7.22 -2.25 -4.69
CA HIS A 42 -8.27 -2.43 -3.70
C HIS A 42 -8.35 -3.87 -3.22
N GLU A 43 -8.27 -4.07 -1.91
CA GLU A 43 -8.55 -5.34 -1.27
C GLU A 43 -9.80 -5.20 -0.38
N TYR A 44 -10.90 -5.81 -0.82
CA TYR A 44 -12.11 -5.90 -0.03
C TYR A 44 -11.91 -6.94 1.07
N ARG A 45 -12.20 -6.55 2.30
CA ARG A 45 -12.25 -7.49 3.43
C ARG A 45 -13.66 -8.06 3.54
N TRP A 46 -14.42 -7.58 4.51
CA TRP A 46 -15.76 -8.04 4.82
C TRP A 46 -16.71 -6.85 4.85
N GLY A 47 -17.85 -6.96 4.15
CA GLY A 47 -18.90 -5.94 4.12
C GLY A 47 -18.37 -4.55 3.72
N ILE A 48 -18.38 -3.62 4.68
CA ILE A 48 -18.08 -2.20 4.50
C ILE A 48 -16.59 -1.84 4.67
N PHE A 49 -15.74 -2.83 5.02
CA PHE A 49 -14.31 -2.63 5.24
C PHE A 49 -13.53 -2.85 3.94
N ARG A 50 -12.74 -1.85 3.54
CA ARG A 50 -11.88 -1.90 2.36
C ARG A 50 -10.48 -1.42 2.70
N ASP A 51 -9.47 -2.14 2.24
CA ASP A 51 -8.12 -1.62 2.18
C ASP A 51 -7.79 -1.17 0.76
N GLU A 52 -6.95 -0.16 0.68
CA GLU A 52 -6.24 0.24 -0.53
C GLU A 52 -4.75 0.12 -0.26
N ILE A 53 -4.07 -0.68 -1.08
CA ILE A 53 -2.61 -0.77 -1.09
C ILE A 53 -2.12 0.22 -2.14
N THR A 54 -1.28 1.14 -1.71
CA THR A 54 -0.69 2.16 -2.56
C THR A 54 0.79 1.85 -2.74
N PHE A 55 1.21 1.60 -3.97
CA PHE A 55 2.62 1.45 -4.35
C PHE A 55 3.11 2.74 -4.97
N ILE A 56 4.19 3.30 -4.42
CA ILE A 56 4.84 4.49 -4.93
C ILE A 56 6.09 4.07 -5.69
N PHE A 57 6.28 4.63 -6.88
CA PHE A 57 7.35 4.29 -7.79
C PHE A 57 8.29 5.47 -8.02
N GLN A 58 9.58 5.15 -8.11
CA GLN A 58 10.59 6.05 -8.64
C GLN A 58 11.39 5.29 -9.68
N LYS A 59 11.61 5.87 -10.87
CA LYS A 59 12.35 5.20 -11.96
C LYS A 59 11.84 3.77 -12.25
N ASN A 60 10.53 3.57 -12.22
CA ASN A 60 9.85 2.30 -12.51
C ASN A 60 10.03 1.16 -11.48
N VAL A 61 10.60 1.45 -10.32
CA VAL A 61 10.70 0.51 -9.19
C VAL A 61 9.92 1.01 -7.98
N VAL A 62 9.41 0.10 -7.16
CA VAL A 62 8.71 0.44 -5.91
C VAL A 62 9.70 1.00 -4.90
N VAL A 63 9.43 2.21 -4.43
CA VAL A 63 10.22 2.88 -3.39
C VAL A 63 9.49 2.97 -2.06
N ASP A 64 8.16 2.94 -2.07
CA ASP A 64 7.37 3.00 -0.86
C ASP A 64 6.01 2.30 -1.04
N ILE A 65 5.43 1.87 0.07
CA ILE A 65 4.15 1.17 0.12
C ILE A 65 3.35 1.72 1.31
N MET A 66 2.08 2.02 1.06
CA MET A 66 1.12 2.46 2.06
C MET A 66 -0.12 1.56 2.04
N ILE A 67 -0.76 1.42 3.20
CA ILE A 67 -2.10 0.84 3.31
C ILE A 67 -3.03 1.92 3.86
N SER A 68 -4.05 2.27 3.07
CA SER A 68 -5.18 3.10 3.51
C SER A 68 -6.38 2.22 3.81
N GLN A 69 -7.03 2.46 4.95
CA GLN A 69 -8.18 1.69 5.39
C GLN A 69 -9.45 2.55 5.37
N TYR A 70 -10.52 1.98 4.84
CA TYR A 70 -11.82 2.61 4.65
C TYR A 70 -12.93 1.85 5.40
N ILE A 71 -13.86 2.60 5.98
CA ILE A 71 -15.12 2.10 6.57
C ILE A 71 -16.25 2.94 5.97
N PHE A 72 -17.31 2.31 5.45
CA PHE A 72 -18.40 3.02 4.76
C PHE A 72 -17.89 4.02 3.70
N TRP A 73 -16.86 3.62 2.94
CA TRP A 73 -16.20 4.45 1.91
C TRP A 73 -15.44 5.69 2.44
N LYS A 74 -15.41 5.93 3.74
CA LYS A 74 -14.61 6.98 4.36
C LYS A 74 -13.27 6.44 4.83
N GLU A 75 -12.21 7.15 4.47
CA GLU A 75 -10.85 6.88 4.95
C GLU A 75 -10.80 7.14 6.45
N TYR A 76 -10.27 6.19 7.23
CA TYR A 76 -10.19 6.33 8.69
C TYR A 76 -8.79 6.10 9.24
N LYS A 77 -7.92 5.39 8.50
CA LYS A 77 -6.57 5.06 8.96
C LYS A 77 -5.61 4.85 7.79
N ASN A 78 -4.48 5.54 7.82
CA ASN A 78 -3.37 5.29 6.91
C ASN A 78 -2.16 4.77 7.68
N ILE A 79 -1.46 3.83 7.04
CA ILE A 79 -0.29 3.16 7.58
C ILE A 79 0.78 3.18 6.51
N PHE A 80 1.90 3.82 6.80
CA PHE A 80 3.05 3.91 5.90
C PHE A 80 4.32 3.54 6.63
N TYR A 81 5.29 3.05 5.86
CA TYR A 81 6.60 2.65 6.34
C TYR A 81 7.60 3.76 6.01
N TYR A 82 8.27 4.30 7.02
CA TYR A 82 9.25 5.36 6.81
C TYR A 82 10.66 4.79 6.95
N GLU A 83 11.37 4.62 5.82
CA GLU A 83 12.72 4.03 5.83
C GLU A 83 13.80 4.99 6.37
N SER A 84 13.59 6.31 6.23
CA SER A 84 14.63 7.33 6.48
C SER A 84 14.96 7.59 7.97
N LYS A 85 14.21 6.99 8.89
CA LYS A 85 14.50 6.96 10.33
C LYS A 85 14.09 5.58 10.80
N ASN A 86 14.99 4.83 11.45
CA ASN A 86 14.76 3.52 12.10
C ASN A 86 13.32 3.01 11.97
N PRO A 87 13.06 1.91 11.22
CA PRO A 87 11.73 1.54 10.72
C PRO A 87 10.58 1.86 11.67
N GLU A 88 9.98 3.03 11.50
CA GLU A 88 8.93 3.56 12.37
C GLU A 88 7.62 3.60 11.57
N TYR A 89 6.64 2.81 12.02
CA TYR A 89 5.29 2.81 11.46
C TYR A 89 4.55 4.02 12.00
N LYS A 90 4.12 4.91 11.11
CA LYS A 90 3.28 6.04 11.51
C LYS A 90 1.84 5.73 11.12
N ILE A 91 0.97 5.79 12.13
CA ILE A 91 -0.48 5.61 11.98
C ILE A 91 -1.11 7.01 12.04
N ILE A 92 -1.76 7.42 10.95
CA ILE A 92 -2.59 8.63 10.95
C ILE A 92 -4.05 8.16 11.00
N LYS A 93 -4.84 8.75 11.90
CA LYS A 93 -6.28 8.52 12.01
C LYS A 93 -7.01 9.79 11.61
N PHE A 94 -8.15 9.65 10.94
CA PHE A 94 -9.01 10.74 10.48
C PHE A 94 -10.37 10.70 11.16
#